data_AF-A0A6C0HSB7-F1
#
_entry.id   AF-A0A6C0HSB7-F1
#
_cell.length_a   1.000
_cell.length_b   1.000
_cell.length_c   1.000
_cell.angle_alpha   90.00
_cell.angle_beta   90.00
_cell.angle_gamma   90.00
#
_symmetry.space_group_name_H-M   'P 1'
#
loop_
_entity.id
_entity.type
_entity.pdbx_description
1 polymer ?
#
loop_
_entity_poly.entity_id
_entity_poly.type
_entity_poly.pdbx_seq_one_letter_code
_entity_poly.pdbx_strand_id
1 'polypeptide(L)'
;MNEKRQPQELKRDPKKRGRKPKGGKIITHINNSDNSENKFPNIIVHLKCSLNDLVNSKNIIESFHFTKDLSYEEIVEPTEIGTKESEEEITNKIIWKKIKQIKHTMHNNDIYEKKSACFWCTCSFTNPIIHIPKFFYKGAYESYGCFCSPECSVGFLMNEKMDTSTKFERYYLINNVYGKIYNYGKNIKPAPSPFYLLDKYFGNLTIEEYRSLYKLDKLIVVTDKPLSRSLPELHEDNDEFILNTKIIPSNIKQRYGAVLGKA
;
A
#
# COMPACT_ATOMS: atom_id res chain seq x y z
N MET A 1 -15.14 -54.94 66.13
CA MET A 1 -14.67 -56.02 65.26
C MET A 1 -15.07 -55.64 63.84
N ASN A 2 -14.08 -55.38 62.97
CA ASN A 2 -14.09 -55.43 61.49
C ASN A 2 -15.18 -54.62 60.74
N GLU A 3 -14.94 -53.94 59.62
CA GLU A 3 -13.85 -53.96 58.65
C GLU A 3 -13.96 -52.71 57.76
N LYS A 4 -12.82 -52.13 57.39
CA LYS A 4 -12.71 -51.20 56.27
C LYS A 4 -12.54 -51.99 54.96
N ARG A 5 -12.96 -51.39 53.82
CA ARG A 5 -12.55 -51.55 52.39
C ARG A 5 -13.76 -51.85 51.50
N GLN A 6 -13.98 -51.28 50.32
CA GLN A 6 -13.28 -50.36 49.41
C GLN A 6 -14.36 -49.74 48.48
N PRO A 7 -14.16 -48.55 47.85
CA PRO A 7 -15.05 -48.08 46.80
C PRO A 7 -14.86 -48.91 45.52
N GLN A 8 -15.94 -49.46 44.97
CA GLN A 8 -15.95 -50.08 43.65
C GLN A 8 -15.91 -49.01 42.56
N GLU A 9 -14.92 -49.07 41.67
CA GLU A 9 -14.83 -48.19 40.50
C GLU A 9 -15.99 -48.44 39.52
N LEU A 10 -16.84 -47.43 39.32
CA LEU A 10 -17.77 -47.42 38.19
C LEU A 10 -16.99 -47.29 36.87
N LYS A 11 -16.96 -48.37 36.09
CA LYS A 11 -16.49 -48.35 34.70
C LYS A 11 -17.30 -47.31 33.92
N ARG A 12 -16.62 -46.27 33.44
CA ARG A 12 -17.22 -45.27 32.56
C ARG A 12 -17.40 -45.89 31.18
N ASP A 13 -18.63 -45.87 30.68
CA ASP A 13 -18.91 -46.29 29.31
C ASP A 13 -18.04 -45.50 28.30
N PRO A 14 -17.53 -46.15 27.25
CA PRO A 14 -16.71 -45.48 26.26
C PRO A 14 -17.53 -44.37 25.59
N LYS A 15 -17.03 -43.13 25.69
CA LYS A 15 -17.61 -41.98 24.97
C LYS A 15 -17.69 -42.32 23.48
N LYS A 16 -18.90 -42.38 22.94
CA LYS A 16 -19.12 -42.44 21.49
C LYS A 16 -18.44 -41.23 20.88
N ARG A 17 -17.38 -41.46 20.09
CA ARG A 17 -16.77 -40.41 19.28
C ARG A 17 -17.84 -39.93 18.30
N GLY A 18 -18.24 -38.67 18.43
CA GLY A 18 -19.19 -38.05 17.51
C GLY A 18 -18.70 -38.21 16.07
N ARG A 19 -19.59 -38.67 15.19
CA ARG A 19 -19.33 -38.68 13.75
C ARG A 19 -19.15 -37.23 13.32
N LYS A 20 -17.98 -36.87 12.77
CA LYS A 20 -17.79 -35.55 12.15
C LYS A 20 -18.96 -35.31 11.21
N PRO A 21 -19.68 -34.18 11.32
CA PRO A 21 -20.72 -33.86 10.35
C PRO A 21 -20.06 -33.85 8.97
N LYS A 22 -20.70 -34.51 7.99
CA LYS A 22 -20.22 -34.45 6.60
C LYS A 22 -20.12 -32.96 6.25
N GLY A 23 -18.92 -32.52 5.88
CA GLY A 23 -18.60 -31.12 5.63
C GLY A 23 -19.71 -30.46 4.79
N GLY A 24 -20.15 -29.30 5.25
CA GLY A 24 -21.19 -28.53 4.57
C GLY A 24 -20.81 -28.32 3.12
N LYS A 25 -21.72 -28.67 2.20
CA LYS A 25 -21.63 -28.25 0.80
C LYS A 25 -21.71 -26.73 0.80
N ILE A 26 -20.62 -26.07 0.43
CA ILE A 26 -20.61 -24.63 0.17
C ILE A 26 -21.45 -24.42 -1.09
N ILE A 27 -22.61 -23.79 -0.92
CA ILE A 27 -23.41 -23.32 -2.06
C ILE A 27 -22.76 -22.02 -2.50
N THR A 28 -22.08 -22.02 -3.64
CA THR A 28 -21.61 -20.79 -4.27
C THR A 28 -22.81 -20.04 -4.83
N HIS A 29 -23.08 -18.85 -4.30
CA HIS A 29 -23.98 -17.91 -4.97
C HIS A 29 -23.34 -17.53 -6.31
N ILE A 30 -23.96 -17.96 -7.40
CA ILE A 30 -23.60 -17.52 -8.75
C ILE A 30 -24.11 -16.09 -8.89
N ASN A 31 -23.24 -15.13 -8.63
CA ASN A 31 -23.42 -13.78 -9.13
C ASN A 31 -22.91 -13.79 -10.56
N ASN A 32 -23.83 -13.83 -11.54
CA ASN A 32 -23.50 -13.48 -12.92
C ASN A 32 -23.17 -11.99 -12.95
N SER A 33 -21.88 -11.69 -12.85
CA SER A 33 -21.31 -10.45 -13.39
C SER A 33 -20.42 -10.88 -14.54
N ASP A 34 -20.86 -10.63 -15.77
CA ASP A 34 -20.02 -10.71 -16.96
C ASP A 34 -18.94 -9.63 -16.86
N ASN A 35 -17.86 -9.92 -16.14
CA ASN A 35 -16.60 -9.23 -16.29
C ASN A 35 -15.85 -9.94 -17.40
N SER A 36 -15.83 -9.32 -18.59
CA SER A 36 -14.92 -9.68 -19.66
C SER A 36 -13.48 -9.35 -19.24
N GLU A 37 -12.88 -10.23 -18.44
CA GLU A 37 -11.45 -10.19 -18.20
C GLU A 37 -10.73 -10.50 -19.53
N ASN A 38 -10.09 -9.49 -20.10
CA ASN A 38 -9.11 -9.65 -21.17
C ASN A 38 -7.95 -10.52 -20.65
N LYS A 39 -8.07 -11.84 -20.78
CA LYS A 39 -6.98 -12.77 -20.51
C LYS A 39 -5.92 -12.57 -21.58
N PHE A 40 -4.81 -11.94 -21.20
CA PHE A 40 -3.61 -11.95 -22.03
C PHE A 40 -3.14 -13.41 -22.16
N PRO A 41 -2.94 -13.93 -23.38
CA PRO A 41 -2.50 -15.31 -23.55
C PRO A 41 -1.09 -15.46 -22.98
N ASN A 42 -0.86 -16.55 -22.24
CA ASN A 42 0.48 -16.95 -21.87
C ASN A 42 1.23 -17.33 -23.14
N ILE A 43 2.19 -16.50 -23.55
CA ILE A 43 3.03 -16.76 -24.71
C ILE A 43 4.19 -17.62 -24.24
N ILE A 44 4.13 -18.93 -24.53
CA ILE A 44 5.27 -19.83 -24.36
C ILE A 44 6.09 -19.75 -25.64
N VAL A 45 7.24 -19.08 -25.57
CA VAL A 45 8.16 -18.98 -26.70
C VAL A 45 9.07 -20.20 -26.72
N HIS A 46 8.84 -21.10 -27.66
CA HIS A 46 9.79 -22.16 -27.97
C HIS A 46 10.92 -21.58 -28.83
N LEU A 47 11.97 -21.11 -28.18
CA LEU A 47 13.19 -20.71 -28.86
C LEU A 47 13.86 -21.97 -29.42
N LYS A 48 13.95 -22.07 -30.75
CA LYS A 48 14.81 -23.07 -31.41
C LYS A 48 16.27 -22.60 -31.28
N CYS A 49 16.87 -22.84 -30.12
CA CYS A 49 18.31 -22.72 -29.94
C CYS A 49 18.94 -24.10 -30.09
N SER A 50 19.91 -24.21 -30.99
CA SER A 50 20.75 -25.39 -31.11
C SER A 50 22.09 -25.16 -30.41
N LEU A 51 22.73 -26.21 -29.91
CA LEU A 51 24.08 -26.08 -29.33
C LEU A 51 25.11 -25.58 -30.35
N ASN A 52 24.83 -25.76 -31.65
CA ASN A 52 25.67 -25.24 -32.72
C ASN A 52 25.65 -23.70 -32.80
N ASP A 53 24.62 -23.04 -32.29
CA ASP A 53 24.51 -21.57 -32.27
C ASP A 53 25.48 -20.94 -31.26
N LEU A 54 26.00 -21.72 -30.29
CA LEU A 54 27.03 -21.29 -29.33
C LEU A 54 28.46 -21.45 -29.86
N VAL A 55 28.66 -22.21 -30.94
CA VAL A 55 30.01 -22.60 -31.39
C VAL A 55 30.62 -21.54 -32.33
N ASN A 56 29.80 -20.66 -32.92
CA ASN A 56 30.27 -19.62 -33.83
C ASN A 56 30.39 -18.21 -33.23
N SER A 57 30.07 -18.01 -31.95
CA SER A 57 30.36 -16.75 -31.27
C SER A 57 31.65 -16.89 -30.45
N LYS A 58 32.72 -16.29 -30.97
CA LYS A 58 33.85 -15.91 -30.12
C LYS A 58 33.26 -15.14 -28.94
N ASN A 59 33.50 -15.64 -27.74
CA ASN A 59 33.17 -14.99 -26.48
C ASN A 59 33.72 -13.56 -26.45
N ILE A 60 32.87 -12.61 -26.81
CA ILE A 60 32.91 -11.27 -26.27
C ILE A 60 31.51 -11.08 -25.72
N ILE A 61 31.36 -11.23 -24.40
CA ILE A 61 30.22 -10.65 -23.68
C ILE A 61 30.48 -9.14 -23.68
N GLU A 62 30.37 -8.54 -24.85
CA GLU A 62 30.08 -7.13 -24.99
C GLU A 62 28.63 -7.05 -24.56
N SER A 63 28.41 -6.47 -23.37
CA SER A 63 27.22 -5.70 -23.06
C SER A 63 26.66 -5.16 -24.36
N PHE A 64 25.53 -5.72 -24.83
CA PHE A 64 24.95 -5.45 -26.14
C PHE A 64 25.22 -4.01 -26.54
N HIS A 65 26.26 -3.81 -27.33
CA HIS A 65 26.56 -2.50 -27.88
C HIS A 65 25.50 -2.36 -28.93
N PHE A 66 24.38 -1.74 -28.55
CA PHE A 66 23.32 -1.41 -29.47
C PHE A 66 23.99 -0.56 -30.54
N THR A 67 24.25 -1.17 -31.70
CA THR A 67 24.83 -0.46 -32.82
C THR A 67 23.93 0.73 -33.07
N LYS A 68 24.58 1.87 -33.28
CA LYS A 68 23.99 3.19 -33.45
C LYS A 68 23.23 3.32 -34.79
N ASP A 69 22.59 2.23 -35.20
CA ASP A 69 21.91 2.00 -36.48
C ASP A 69 20.45 1.56 -36.27
N LEU A 70 19.85 1.84 -35.11
CA LEU A 70 18.48 2.37 -35.19
C LEU A 70 18.66 3.81 -35.60
N SER A 71 18.55 4.05 -36.90
CA SER A 71 18.40 5.36 -37.52
C SER A 71 17.49 6.22 -36.65
N TYR A 72 18.13 7.07 -35.85
CA TYR A 72 17.48 8.24 -35.29
C TYR A 72 17.19 9.10 -36.52
N GLU A 73 15.97 9.00 -37.04
CA GLU A 73 15.43 10.14 -37.76
C GLU A 73 15.30 11.24 -36.70
N GLU A 74 16.36 12.05 -36.63
CA GLU A 74 16.22 13.43 -36.21
C GLU A 74 15.15 14.01 -37.14
N ILE A 75 13.90 14.05 -36.67
CA ILE A 75 12.86 14.77 -37.37
C ILE A 75 13.20 16.24 -37.15
N VAL A 76 14.00 16.73 -38.10
CA VAL A 76 13.96 18.06 -38.68
C VAL A 76 12.53 18.58 -38.56
N GLU A 77 12.39 19.82 -38.08
CA GLU A 77 11.13 20.57 -38.10
C GLU A 77 10.38 20.27 -39.41
N PRO A 78 9.06 19.98 -39.37
CA PRO A 78 8.36 19.63 -40.59
C PRO A 78 8.34 20.85 -41.53
N THR A 79 9.24 20.82 -42.52
CA THR A 79 9.06 21.46 -43.80
C THR A 79 7.82 20.84 -44.44
N GLU A 80 6.76 21.65 -44.46
CA GLU A 80 5.65 21.68 -45.40
C GLU A 80 5.40 20.41 -46.24
N ILE A 81 4.48 19.54 -45.80
CA ILE A 81 3.59 18.79 -46.70
C ILE A 81 2.20 18.73 -46.05
N GLY A 82 1.20 19.13 -46.84
CA GLY A 82 -0.15 19.42 -46.39
C GLY A 82 -0.98 18.20 -46.01
N THR A 83 -1.29 18.10 -44.73
CA THR A 83 -2.61 17.76 -44.21
C THR A 83 -2.88 18.72 -43.06
N LYS A 84 -4.02 19.43 -43.07
CA LYS A 84 -4.42 20.30 -41.97
C LYS A 84 -4.82 19.45 -40.76
N GLU A 85 -3.87 18.75 -40.16
CA GLU A 85 -4.04 18.22 -38.80
C GLU A 85 -4.00 19.43 -37.85
N SER A 86 -4.95 19.49 -36.93
CA SER A 86 -4.98 20.56 -35.93
C SER A 86 -3.73 20.48 -35.04
N GLU A 87 -3.17 21.62 -34.64
CA GLU A 87 -2.00 21.68 -33.75
C GLU A 87 -2.20 20.87 -32.45
N GLU A 88 -3.45 20.76 -31.99
CA GLU A 88 -3.88 19.96 -30.85
C GLU A 88 -3.70 18.45 -31.04
N GLU A 89 -3.91 17.91 -32.25
CA GLU A 89 -3.72 16.49 -32.52
C GLU A 89 -2.24 16.09 -32.54
N ILE A 90 -1.38 16.97 -33.05
CA ILE A 90 0.07 16.75 -33.10
C ILE A 90 0.66 16.77 -31.69
N THR A 91 0.24 17.72 -30.84
CA THR A 91 0.68 17.80 -29.44
C THR A 91 0.26 16.55 -28.65
N ASN A 92 -0.97 16.06 -28.83
CA ASN A 92 -1.44 14.82 -28.22
C ASN A 92 -0.61 13.61 -28.65
N LYS A 93 -0.29 13.45 -29.94
CA LYS A 93 0.58 12.38 -30.44
C LYS A 93 1.98 12.43 -29.79
N ILE A 94 2.57 13.62 -29.60
CA ILE A 94 3.87 13.81 -28.94
C ILE A 94 3.81 13.41 -27.45
N ILE A 95 2.74 13.80 -26.74
CA ILE A 95 2.55 13.46 -25.33
C ILE A 95 2.50 11.94 -25.15
N TRP A 96 1.71 11.23 -25.96
CA TRP A 96 1.61 9.77 -25.89
C TRP A 96 2.93 9.05 -26.20
N LYS A 97 3.74 9.58 -27.14
CA LYS A 97 5.09 9.08 -27.38
C LYS A 97 5.97 9.21 -26.12
N LYS A 98 5.96 10.36 -25.45
CA LYS A 98 6.71 10.58 -24.19
C LYS A 98 6.25 9.63 -23.07
N ILE A 99 4.94 9.42 -22.93
CA ILE A 99 4.39 8.46 -21.96
C ILE A 99 4.87 7.03 -22.25
N LYS A 100 4.88 6.62 -23.54
CA LYS A 100 5.37 5.30 -23.94
C LYS A 100 6.87 5.12 -23.64
N GLN A 101 7.66 6.17 -23.84
CA GLN A 101 9.09 6.18 -23.50
C GLN A 101 9.31 6.04 -21.99
N ILE A 102 8.55 6.75 -21.16
CA ILE A 102 8.61 6.64 -19.69
C ILE A 102 8.24 5.21 -19.27
N LYS A 103 7.17 4.64 -19.83
CA LYS A 103 6.77 3.24 -19.55
C LYS A 103 7.91 2.27 -19.83
N HIS A 104 8.56 2.38 -20.98
CA HIS A 104 9.70 1.52 -21.33
C HIS A 104 10.86 1.70 -20.34
N THR A 105 11.20 2.94 -20.00
CA THR A 105 12.27 3.27 -19.04
C THR A 105 12.00 2.68 -17.66
N MET A 106 10.75 2.78 -17.18
CA MET A 106 10.35 2.24 -15.87
C MET A 106 10.37 0.70 -15.85
N HIS A 107 9.98 0.04 -16.95
CA HIS A 107 10.04 -1.43 -17.02
C HIS A 107 11.47 -1.97 -16.98
N ASN A 108 12.42 -1.24 -17.56
CA ASN A 108 13.83 -1.66 -17.62
C ASN A 108 14.64 -1.19 -16.40
N ASN A 109 14.04 -0.45 -15.45
CA ASN A 109 14.74 0.20 -14.33
C ASN A 109 15.91 1.14 -14.77
N ASP A 110 15.87 1.64 -16.00
CA ASP A 110 16.88 2.53 -16.59
C ASP A 110 16.68 4.00 -16.15
N ILE A 111 16.46 4.23 -14.85
CA ILE A 111 16.29 5.57 -14.30
C ILE A 111 17.67 6.15 -14.00
N TYR A 112 18.38 6.54 -15.06
CA TYR A 112 19.66 7.24 -14.93
C TYR A 112 19.45 8.62 -14.30
N GLU A 113 20.05 8.85 -13.13
CA GLU A 113 20.57 10.10 -12.52
C GLU A 113 19.85 11.45 -12.76
N LYS A 114 18.57 11.43 -13.15
CA LYS A 114 17.80 12.66 -13.32
C LYS A 114 17.46 13.20 -11.94
N LYS A 115 18.19 14.23 -11.52
CA LYS A 115 17.84 15.04 -10.34
C LYS A 115 16.41 15.55 -10.53
N SER A 116 15.51 15.02 -9.72
CA SER A 116 14.10 15.42 -9.68
C SER A 116 13.84 16.26 -8.43
N ALA A 117 12.74 17.00 -8.44
CA ALA A 117 12.29 17.72 -7.25
C ALA A 117 11.86 16.74 -6.15
N CYS A 118 11.91 17.19 -4.90
CA CYS A 118 11.53 16.40 -3.74
C CYS A 118 10.05 16.00 -3.82
N PHE A 119 9.73 14.72 -3.57
CA PHE A 119 8.35 14.23 -3.61
C PHE A 119 7.48 14.77 -2.48
N TRP A 120 8.08 15.26 -1.39
CA TRP A 120 7.36 15.89 -0.29
C TRP A 120 7.18 17.39 -0.53
N CYS A 121 8.25 18.18 -0.46
CA CYS A 121 8.16 19.65 -0.57
C CYS A 121 8.03 20.18 -2.01
N THR A 122 8.13 19.33 -3.03
CA THR A 122 8.02 19.69 -4.47
C THR A 122 9.04 20.69 -5.00
N CYS A 123 10.05 21.02 -4.20
CA CYS A 123 11.12 21.95 -4.57
C CYS A 123 12.37 21.19 -5.06
N SER A 124 13.15 21.83 -5.91
CA SER A 124 14.47 21.37 -6.31
C SER A 124 15.45 21.40 -5.13
N PHE A 125 16.52 20.63 -5.23
CA PHE A 125 17.57 20.56 -4.21
C PHE A 125 18.89 20.13 -4.83
N THR A 126 19.98 20.55 -4.19
CA THR A 126 21.36 20.27 -4.63
C THR A 126 21.97 19.08 -3.89
N ASN A 127 21.47 18.82 -2.68
CA ASN A 127 21.90 17.75 -1.78
C ASN A 127 21.77 16.36 -2.42
N PRO A 128 22.53 15.35 -1.94
CA PRO A 128 22.34 13.98 -2.39
C PRO A 128 20.88 13.52 -2.17
N ILE A 129 20.38 12.73 -3.11
CA ILE A 129 19.01 12.22 -3.05
C ILE A 129 18.89 11.22 -1.90
N ILE A 130 17.83 11.38 -1.13
CA ILE A 130 17.47 10.47 -0.05
C ILE A 130 16.31 9.60 -0.53
N HIS A 131 16.41 8.31 -0.26
CA HIS A 131 15.42 7.28 -0.62
C HIS A 131 14.85 6.61 0.64
N ILE A 132 13.59 6.17 0.59
CA ILE A 132 12.96 5.35 1.64
C ILE A 132 13.35 3.88 1.42
N PRO A 133 14.02 3.22 2.36
CA PRO A 133 14.25 1.77 2.28
C PRO A 133 12.93 1.00 2.49
N LYS A 134 12.65 0.03 1.62
CA LYS A 134 11.51 -0.90 1.78
C LYS A 134 11.89 -2.11 2.60
N PHE A 135 12.96 -2.79 2.19
CA PHE A 135 13.47 -4.00 2.83
C PHE A 135 14.95 -4.19 2.48
N PHE A 136 15.59 -5.07 3.23
CA PHE A 136 17.00 -5.43 3.06
C PHE A 136 17.10 -6.83 2.45
N TYR A 137 17.75 -6.95 1.30
CA TYR A 137 17.93 -8.23 0.61
C TYR A 137 19.33 -8.34 0.03
N LYS A 138 20.01 -9.48 0.27
CA LYS A 138 21.36 -9.78 -0.26
C LYS A 138 22.41 -8.68 -0.03
N GLY A 139 22.36 -8.00 1.12
CA GLY A 139 23.33 -6.95 1.44
C GLY A 139 23.00 -5.57 0.89
N ALA A 140 21.92 -5.43 0.11
CA ALA A 140 21.45 -4.17 -0.46
C ALA A 140 20.07 -3.79 0.06
N TYR A 141 19.81 -2.48 0.15
CA TYR A 141 18.48 -1.95 0.44
C TYR A 141 17.74 -1.68 -0.88
N GLU A 142 16.57 -2.30 -1.05
CA GLU A 142 15.65 -1.81 -2.08
C GLU A 142 14.99 -0.54 -1.54
N SER A 143 15.16 0.56 -2.25
CA SER A 143 14.67 1.86 -1.82
C SER A 143 13.89 2.58 -2.93
N TYR A 144 13.07 3.55 -2.54
CA TYR A 144 12.23 4.30 -3.48
C TYR A 144 12.07 5.76 -3.06
N GLY A 145 11.54 6.57 -3.98
CA GLY A 145 11.27 7.99 -3.76
C GLY A 145 12.48 8.88 -4.00
N CYS A 146 12.25 10.18 -4.00
CA CYS A 146 13.28 11.20 -4.19
C CYS A 146 13.04 12.32 -3.19
N PHE A 147 13.90 12.44 -2.18
CA PHE A 147 13.73 13.39 -1.09
C PHE A 147 14.96 14.26 -0.89
N CYS A 148 14.74 15.52 -0.49
CA CYS A 148 15.82 16.47 -0.20
C CYS A 148 16.41 16.32 1.21
N SER A 149 15.68 15.70 2.13
CA SER A 149 16.08 15.51 3.53
C SER A 149 15.43 14.24 4.11
N PRO A 150 16.01 13.64 5.16
CA PRO A 150 15.42 12.45 5.78
C PRO A 150 14.06 12.76 6.43
N GLU A 151 13.84 13.98 6.89
CA GLU A 151 12.55 14.43 7.45
C GLU A 151 11.46 14.48 6.38
N CYS A 152 11.77 14.96 5.18
CA CYS A 152 10.85 14.93 4.03
C CYS A 152 10.46 13.49 3.67
N SER A 153 11.43 12.58 3.69
CA SER A 153 11.22 11.15 3.46
C SER A 153 10.25 10.55 4.49
N VAL A 154 10.43 10.87 5.77
CA VAL A 154 9.54 10.42 6.84
C VAL A 154 8.16 11.07 6.74
N GLY A 155 8.08 12.37 6.44
CA GLY A 155 6.81 13.08 6.25
C GLY A 155 5.95 12.43 5.17
N PHE A 156 6.57 12.09 4.03
CA PHE A 156 5.92 11.35 2.95
C PHE A 156 5.44 9.97 3.39
N LEU A 157 6.30 9.19 4.06
CA LEU A 157 5.97 7.84 4.55
C LEU A 157 4.76 7.85 5.50
N MET A 158 4.67 8.86 6.38
CA MET A 158 3.57 8.96 7.35
C MET A 158 2.23 9.28 6.68
N ASN A 159 2.25 10.08 5.62
CA ASN A 159 1.07 10.46 4.85
C ASN A 159 0.58 9.37 3.87
N GLU A 160 1.44 8.41 3.51
CA GLU A 160 1.11 7.35 2.57
C GLU A 160 -0.03 6.46 3.10
N LYS A 161 -0.92 5.96 2.23
CA LYS A 161 -2.02 5.06 2.63
C LYS A 161 -1.51 3.62 2.70
N MET A 162 -0.78 3.30 3.77
CA MET A 162 -0.27 1.95 4.03
C MET A 162 -0.60 1.49 5.45
N ASP A 163 -0.49 0.19 5.67
CA ASP A 163 -0.61 -0.43 7.00
C ASP A 163 0.39 0.16 7.98
N THR A 164 -0.04 0.35 9.22
CA THR A 164 0.76 0.96 10.28
C THR A 164 2.02 0.15 10.58
N SER A 165 1.96 -1.18 10.59
CA SER A 165 3.13 -2.05 10.81
C SER A 165 4.23 -1.78 9.78
N THR A 166 3.89 -1.85 8.50
CA THR A 166 4.82 -1.63 7.39
C THR A 166 5.40 -0.22 7.41
N LYS A 167 4.61 0.79 7.79
CA LYS A 167 5.10 2.16 7.96
C LYS A 167 6.18 2.24 9.04
N PHE A 168 5.93 1.65 10.21
CA PHE A 168 6.90 1.68 11.31
C PHE A 168 8.17 0.87 11.02
N GLU A 169 8.06 -0.23 10.27
CA GLU A 169 9.23 -0.98 9.79
C GLU A 169 10.12 -0.13 8.86
N ARG A 170 9.52 0.50 7.84
CA ARG A 170 10.27 1.39 6.94
C ARG A 170 10.85 2.59 7.69
N TYR A 171 10.09 3.17 8.62
CA TYR A 171 10.56 4.26 9.47
C TYR A 171 11.77 3.85 10.32
N TYR A 172 11.76 2.62 10.86
CA TYR A 172 12.91 2.07 11.58
C TYR A 172 14.14 1.93 10.66
N LEU A 173 13.96 1.44 9.43
CA LEU A 173 15.05 1.35 8.45
C LEU A 173 15.63 2.73 8.09
N ILE A 174 14.79 3.74 7.89
CA ILE A 174 15.22 5.13 7.65
C ILE A 174 16.11 5.61 8.81
N ASN A 175 15.68 5.41 10.07
CA ASN A 175 16.47 5.80 11.24
C ASN A 175 17.81 5.05 11.33
N ASN A 176 17.83 3.76 11.02
CA ASN A 176 19.07 2.98 11.07
C ASN A 176 20.08 3.40 9.98
N VAL A 177 19.58 3.69 8.76
CA VAL A 177 20.43 4.10 7.63
C VAL A 177 20.88 5.55 7.80
N TYR A 178 19.94 6.49 7.85
CA TYR A 178 20.26 7.92 7.83
C TYR A 178 20.63 8.47 9.20
N GLY A 179 20.21 7.83 10.29
CA GLY A 179 20.68 8.18 11.63
C GLY A 179 22.19 8.02 11.78
N LYS A 180 22.77 6.98 11.17
CA LYS A 180 24.23 6.77 11.13
C LYS A 180 24.93 7.72 10.18
N ILE A 181 24.38 7.93 8.98
CA ILE A 181 25.00 8.79 7.94
C ILE A 181 25.12 10.24 8.40
N TYR A 182 24.06 10.77 9.00
CA TYR A 182 23.99 12.18 9.42
C TYR A 182 24.20 12.38 10.92
N ASN A 183 24.55 11.31 11.65
CA ASN A 183 24.84 11.31 13.08
C ASN A 183 23.72 11.93 13.96
N TYR A 184 22.47 11.52 13.72
CA TYR A 184 21.33 11.93 14.55
C TYR A 184 21.35 11.19 15.89
N GLY A 185 21.35 11.92 17.00
CA GLY A 185 21.22 11.35 18.35
C GLY A 185 19.78 10.99 18.76
N LYS A 186 18.79 11.44 18.00
CA LYS A 186 17.35 11.19 18.21
C LYS A 186 16.74 10.66 16.91
N ASN A 187 15.57 10.04 17.02
CA ASN A 187 14.83 9.57 15.84
C ASN A 187 14.45 10.76 14.93
N ILE A 188 14.47 10.50 13.62
CA ILE A 188 14.15 11.47 12.58
C ILE A 188 12.67 11.82 12.66
N LYS A 189 12.37 13.11 12.69
CA LYS A 189 11.02 13.65 12.83
C LYS A 189 10.35 13.69 11.45
N PRO A 190 9.04 13.44 11.34
CA PRO A 190 8.32 13.73 10.10
C PRO A 190 8.38 15.24 9.82
N ALA A 191 8.72 15.60 8.58
CA ALA A 191 8.55 16.97 8.12
C ALA A 191 7.06 17.36 8.16
N PRO A 192 6.71 18.58 8.61
CA PRO A 192 5.33 19.04 8.55
C PRO A 192 4.84 19.10 7.11
N SER A 193 3.53 19.03 6.92
CA SER A 193 2.91 19.20 5.60
C SER A 193 3.40 20.50 4.95
N PRO A 194 3.90 20.48 3.70
CA PRO A 194 4.31 21.70 3.00
C PRO A 194 3.12 22.60 2.65
N PHE A 195 1.92 22.01 2.56
CA PHE A 195 0.68 22.74 2.36
C PHE A 195 0.40 23.66 3.55
N TYR A 196 0.05 24.92 3.27
CA TYR A 196 -0.18 25.98 4.26
C TYR A 196 1.07 26.48 5.00
N LEU A 197 2.26 25.94 4.73
CA LEU A 197 3.54 26.42 5.30
C LEU A 197 4.40 27.14 4.26
N LEU A 198 4.62 26.50 3.11
CA LEU A 198 5.41 27.10 2.02
C LEU A 198 4.62 28.20 1.31
N ASP A 199 5.32 29.24 0.89
CA ASP A 199 4.76 30.35 0.07
C ASP A 199 4.01 29.85 -1.18
N LYS A 200 4.56 28.82 -1.85
CA LYS A 200 3.90 28.13 -2.98
C LYS A 200 2.50 27.57 -2.66
N TYR A 201 2.22 27.26 -1.40
CA TYR A 201 1.00 26.62 -0.93
C TYR A 201 0.25 27.47 0.10
N PHE A 202 0.04 28.75 -0.20
CA PHE A 202 -0.67 29.72 0.65
C PHE A 202 -0.03 29.97 2.04
N GLY A 203 1.23 29.56 2.23
CA GLY A 203 2.01 29.86 3.41
C GLY A 203 2.82 31.15 3.26
N ASN A 204 3.75 31.36 4.19
CA ASN A 204 4.65 32.53 4.18
C ASN A 204 6.14 32.15 4.24
N LEU A 205 6.45 30.85 4.40
CA LEU A 205 7.83 30.40 4.53
C LEU A 205 8.45 30.17 3.15
N THR A 206 9.68 30.65 3.00
CA THR A 206 10.55 30.23 1.90
C THR A 206 10.98 28.76 2.07
N ILE A 207 11.48 28.15 1.00
CA ILE A 207 11.95 26.76 1.05
C ILE A 207 13.12 26.55 2.02
N GLU A 208 13.96 27.57 2.18
CA GLU A 208 15.13 27.51 3.07
C GLU A 208 14.72 27.60 4.54
N GLU A 209 13.78 28.49 4.86
CA GLU A 209 13.19 28.60 6.20
C GLU A 209 12.44 27.32 6.56
N TYR A 210 11.65 26.78 5.63
CA TYR A 210 10.92 25.52 5.84
C TYR A 210 11.87 24.35 6.13
N ARG A 211 12.98 24.20 5.37
CA ARG A 211 14.00 23.17 5.64
C ARG A 211 14.76 23.43 6.94
N SER A 212 14.85 24.68 7.38
CA SER A 212 15.48 25.04 8.65
C SER A 212 14.63 24.63 9.87
N LEU A 213 13.31 24.43 9.70
CA LEU A 213 12.43 23.93 10.76
C LEU A 213 12.88 22.57 11.31
N TYR A 214 13.55 21.74 10.51
CA TYR A 214 13.99 20.41 10.93
C TYR A 214 15.04 20.44 12.05
N LYS A 215 15.81 21.53 12.12
CA LYS A 215 16.82 21.75 13.17
C LYS A 215 16.18 22.02 14.53
N LEU A 216 14.93 22.49 14.56
CA LEU A 216 14.23 22.81 15.79
C LEU A 216 13.75 21.53 16.48
N ASP A 217 13.76 21.54 17.81
CA ASP A 217 13.28 20.41 18.61
C ASP A 217 11.76 20.28 18.75
N LYS A 218 11.00 21.13 18.05
CA LYS A 218 9.54 21.14 18.07
C LYS A 218 8.95 20.34 16.91
N LEU A 219 7.94 19.52 17.20
CA LEU A 219 7.11 18.86 16.19
C LEU A 219 5.96 19.78 15.80
N ILE A 220 5.79 20.02 14.49
CA ILE A 220 4.70 20.82 13.92
C ILE A 220 3.77 19.88 13.17
N VAL A 221 2.48 19.93 13.49
CA VAL A 221 1.43 19.13 12.82
C VAL A 221 0.32 20.07 12.39
N VAL A 222 -0.03 20.02 11.11
CA VAL A 222 -1.19 20.74 10.55
C VAL A 222 -2.39 19.81 10.65
N THR A 223 -3.42 20.23 11.39
CA THR A 223 -4.66 19.47 11.56
C THR A 223 -5.83 20.28 11.06
N ASP A 224 -6.70 19.66 10.27
CA ASP A 224 -7.94 20.28 9.85
C ASP A 224 -8.88 20.43 11.05
N LYS A 225 -9.51 21.60 11.16
CA LYS A 225 -10.54 21.81 12.17
C LYS A 225 -11.79 21.01 11.76
N PRO A 226 -12.42 20.27 12.69
CA PRO A 226 -13.70 19.65 12.38
C PRO A 226 -14.72 20.75 12.07
N LEU A 227 -15.43 20.61 10.94
CA LEU A 227 -16.44 21.56 10.48
C LEU A 227 -17.68 21.61 11.40
N SER A 228 -17.88 20.57 12.21
CA SER A 228 -18.99 20.45 13.17
C SER A 228 -18.49 20.27 14.60
N ARG A 229 -19.24 20.82 15.56
CA ARG A 229 -19.02 20.63 17.00
C ARG A 229 -19.48 19.22 17.38
N SER A 230 -18.56 18.30 17.66
CA SER A 230 -18.91 17.00 18.25
C SER A 230 -19.19 17.18 19.74
N LEU A 231 -20.43 16.88 20.16
CA LEU A 231 -20.80 16.78 21.57
C LEU A 231 -20.68 15.32 22.02
N PRO A 232 -20.22 15.06 23.25
CA PRO A 232 -20.21 13.70 23.79
C PRO A 232 -21.65 13.19 23.99
N GLU A 233 -21.86 11.89 23.74
CA GLU A 233 -23.11 11.21 24.08
C GLU A 233 -23.04 10.69 25.53
N LEU A 234 -24.13 10.87 26.29
CA LEU A 234 -24.28 10.34 27.64
C LEU A 234 -25.07 9.03 27.55
N HIS A 235 -24.46 7.94 28.01
CA HIS A 235 -25.16 6.66 28.18
C HIS A 235 -25.26 6.33 29.67
N GLU A 236 -26.47 6.04 30.13
CA GLU A 236 -26.73 5.48 31.45
C GLU A 236 -26.86 3.97 31.30
N ASP A 237 -25.92 3.21 31.86
CA ASP A 237 -26.00 1.75 31.89
C ASP A 237 -27.05 1.33 32.93
N ASN A 238 -28.20 0.81 32.48
CA ASN A 238 -29.15 0.09 33.33
C ASN A 238 -28.84 -1.41 33.24
N ASP A 239 -28.17 -1.97 34.26
CA ASP A 239 -27.77 -3.38 34.36
C ASP A 239 -28.94 -4.40 34.45
N GLU A 240 -30.18 -4.05 34.08
CA GLU A 240 -31.36 -4.90 34.26
C GLU A 240 -31.70 -5.81 33.05
N PHE A 241 -30.77 -6.01 32.11
CA PHE A 241 -31.00 -6.90 30.95
C PHE A 241 -30.58 -8.38 31.16
N ILE A 242 -29.98 -8.74 32.30
CA ILE A 242 -29.51 -10.12 32.55
C ILE A 242 -30.27 -10.80 33.71
N LEU A 243 -31.61 -10.76 33.77
CA LEU A 243 -32.35 -11.65 34.69
C LEU A 243 -33.67 -12.28 34.20
N ASN A 244 -34.18 -11.97 33.00
CA ASN A 244 -35.47 -12.53 32.54
C ASN A 244 -35.42 -13.72 31.57
N THR A 245 -34.27 -14.38 31.38
CA THR A 245 -34.20 -15.67 30.62
C THR A 245 -34.20 -16.92 31.50
N LYS A 246 -34.50 -16.80 32.80
CA LYS A 246 -34.87 -17.96 33.62
C LYS A 246 -36.39 -18.06 33.73
N ILE A 247 -36.87 -19.22 33.31
CA ILE A 247 -38.22 -19.79 33.39
C ILE A 247 -38.97 -19.71 32.05
N ILE A 248 -38.65 -20.67 31.16
CA ILE A 248 -39.62 -21.18 30.18
C ILE A 248 -40.39 -22.30 30.89
N PRO A 249 -41.66 -22.13 31.29
CA PRO A 249 -42.47 -23.26 31.70
C PRO A 249 -43.01 -23.96 30.45
N SER A 250 -42.54 -25.19 30.23
CA SER A 250 -43.16 -26.16 29.34
C SER A 250 -44.57 -26.50 29.82
N ASN A 251 -45.60 -26.18 29.03
CA ASN A 251 -46.76 -27.05 28.80
C ASN A 251 -47.77 -26.41 27.85
N ILE A 252 -47.83 -26.93 26.63
CA ILE A 252 -48.98 -26.78 25.73
C ILE A 252 -50.03 -27.80 26.18
N LYS A 253 -51.14 -27.33 26.77
CA LYS A 253 -52.43 -28.02 26.71
C LYS A 253 -53.54 -27.00 26.49
N GLN A 254 -54.28 -27.27 25.42
CA GLN A 254 -55.52 -26.67 24.96
C GLN A 254 -56.49 -26.36 26.11
N ARG A 255 -57.27 -25.27 26.01
CA ARG A 255 -58.73 -25.34 25.82
C ARG A 255 -59.47 -24.00 25.96
N TYR A 256 -60.49 -23.87 25.11
CA TYR A 256 -61.69 -23.03 25.14
C TYR A 256 -61.54 -21.50 25.09
N GLY A 257 -62.02 -20.93 23.98
CA GLY A 257 -63.44 -20.57 23.95
C GLY A 257 -63.82 -19.21 24.53
N ALA A 258 -64.37 -18.40 23.63
CA ALA A 258 -65.56 -17.60 23.85
C ALA A 258 -65.44 -16.25 24.58
N VAL A 259 -65.63 -15.21 23.76
CA VAL A 259 -66.80 -14.31 23.81
C VAL A 259 -66.72 -13.07 24.73
N LEU A 260 -67.09 -11.96 24.08
CA LEU A 260 -67.58 -10.66 24.55
C LEU A 260 -66.55 -9.60 24.98
N GLY A 261 -66.33 -8.68 24.05
CA GLY A 261 -66.21 -7.27 24.42
C GLY A 261 -67.56 -6.70 24.86
N LYS A 262 -67.50 -5.69 25.72
CA LYS A 262 -68.19 -4.38 25.59
C LYS A 262 -67.88 -3.52 26.82
N ALA A 263 -67.71 -2.24 26.52
CA ALA A 263 -67.84 -1.03 27.35
C ALA A 263 -66.85 -0.85 28.51
#